data_AF-V4A2R8-F1
#
_entry.id   AF-V4A2R8-F1
#
_cell.length_a   1.000
_cell.length_b   1.000
_cell.length_c   1.000
_cell.angle_alpha   90.00
_cell.angle_beta   90.00
_cell.angle_gamma   90.00
#
_symmetry.space_group_name_H-M   'P 1'
#
loop_
_entity.id
_entity.type
_entity.pdbx_description
1 polymer ?
#
loop_
_entity_poly.entity_id
_entity_poly.type
_entity_poly.pdbx_seq_one_letter_code
_entity_poly.pdbx_strand_id
1 'polypeptide(L)'
;MSSQKGNVKKSRQQRHQNSSSFKNTKYEASGKIKELNNMQILGVCQHCKEKIEWKIKYKKYKALTAPRRCNKCGEKSVKRAYYILCMPCSTQDKVCAMCNKHEPIVHQ
;
A
#
# COMPACT_ATOMS: atom_id res chain seq x y z
N MET A 1 40.89 1.86 -2.85
CA MET A 1 39.41 1.84 -2.83
C MET A 1 38.93 3.28 -3.00
N SER A 2 38.28 3.64 -4.10
CA SER A 2 37.84 5.02 -4.36
C SER A 2 36.62 5.38 -3.51
N SER A 3 36.76 6.40 -2.67
CA SER A 3 35.72 6.92 -1.76
C SER A 3 34.86 8.02 -2.41
N GLN A 4 34.93 8.19 -3.72
CA GLN A 4 34.26 9.30 -4.39
C GLN A 4 32.75 9.06 -4.43
N LYS A 5 31.99 9.83 -3.63
CA LYS A 5 30.54 9.97 -3.76
C LYS A 5 30.27 10.51 -5.17
N GLY A 6 29.88 9.62 -6.08
CA GLY A 6 29.65 9.94 -7.49
C GLY A 6 28.74 11.15 -7.66
N ASN A 7 29.13 12.03 -8.58
CA ASN A 7 28.41 13.24 -8.97
C ASN A 7 26.89 12.97 -9.11
N VAL A 8 26.10 13.40 -8.11
CA VAL A 8 24.68 13.02 -7.93
C VAL A 8 23.75 13.70 -8.96
N LYS A 9 24.27 14.61 -9.79
CA LYS A 9 23.51 15.27 -10.85
C LYS A 9 23.66 14.47 -12.15
N LYS A 10 22.80 13.46 -12.34
CA LYS A 10 22.66 12.75 -13.62
C LYS A 10 22.23 13.77 -14.69
N SER A 11 23.14 14.17 -15.58
CA SER A 11 22.84 15.17 -16.63
C SER A 11 21.90 14.66 -17.71
N ARG A 12 21.93 13.34 -17.96
CA ARG A 12 21.12 12.68 -18.99
C ARG A 12 19.97 11.90 -18.38
N GLN A 13 18.83 11.96 -19.07
CA GLN A 13 17.70 11.08 -18.79
C GLN A 13 18.06 9.61 -19.03
N GLN A 14 17.24 8.71 -18.47
CA GLN A 14 17.43 7.29 -18.68
C GLN A 14 17.30 6.94 -20.17
N ARG A 15 18.29 6.24 -20.75
CA ARG A 15 18.33 5.86 -22.17
C ARG A 15 17.14 4.98 -22.59
N HIS A 16 16.69 4.13 -21.67
CA HIS A 16 15.58 3.21 -21.90
C HIS A 16 14.43 3.57 -20.96
N GLN A 17 13.48 4.35 -21.48
CA GLN A 17 12.24 4.69 -20.79
C GLN A 17 11.09 3.84 -21.32
N ASN A 18 10.15 3.50 -20.45
CA ASN A 18 8.93 2.83 -20.87
C ASN A 18 8.07 3.84 -21.65
N SER A 19 7.56 3.44 -22.81
CA SER A 19 6.62 4.26 -23.61
C SER A 19 5.28 4.47 -22.93
N SER A 20 4.91 3.57 -22.02
CA SER A 20 3.67 3.64 -21.25
C SER A 20 3.88 3.10 -19.84
N SER A 21 3.10 3.61 -18.88
CA SER A 21 3.13 3.12 -17.50
C SER A 21 2.63 1.67 -17.44
N PHE A 22 3.20 0.88 -16.52
CA PHE A 22 2.69 -0.47 -16.24
C PHE A 22 1.20 -0.45 -15.86
N LYS A 23 0.40 -1.30 -16.51
CA LYS A 23 -1.01 -1.54 -16.21
C LYS A 23 -1.21 -3.03 -15.91
N ASN A 24 -1.71 -3.36 -14.73
CA ASN A 24 -1.92 -4.76 -14.33
C ASN A 24 -3.00 -5.49 -15.15
N THR A 25 -3.87 -4.75 -15.85
CA THR A 25 -4.93 -5.29 -16.71
C THR A 25 -4.51 -5.53 -18.15
N LYS A 26 -3.29 -5.11 -18.57
CA LYS A 26 -2.90 -5.09 -20.00
C LYS A 26 -2.92 -6.46 -20.69
N TYR A 27 -2.52 -7.51 -19.98
CA TYR A 27 -2.37 -8.86 -20.56
C TYR A 27 -3.24 -9.91 -19.86
N GLU A 28 -3.61 -9.67 -18.61
CA GLU A 28 -4.35 -10.62 -17.78
C GLU A 28 -5.37 -9.84 -16.95
N ALA A 29 -6.52 -9.53 -17.52
CA ALA A 29 -7.60 -8.84 -16.83
C ALA A 29 -8.51 -9.84 -16.08
N SER A 30 -7.92 -10.67 -15.22
CA SER A 30 -8.68 -11.61 -14.38
C SER A 30 -9.67 -10.86 -13.49
N GLY A 31 -10.82 -11.47 -13.19
CA GLY A 31 -11.83 -10.90 -12.28
C GLY A 31 -11.23 -10.47 -10.94
N LYS A 32 -10.32 -11.27 -10.39
CA LYS A 32 -9.56 -10.96 -9.16
C LYS A 32 -8.77 -9.65 -9.24
N ILE A 33 -8.16 -9.36 -10.40
CA ILE A 33 -7.38 -8.12 -10.58
C ILE A 33 -8.31 -6.91 -10.67
N LYS A 34 -9.48 -7.06 -11.31
CA LYS A 34 -10.50 -6.01 -11.36
C LYS A 34 -11.05 -5.72 -9.95
N GLU A 35 -11.35 -6.75 -9.17
CA GLU A 35 -11.75 -6.63 -7.76
C GLU A 35 -10.70 -5.91 -6.91
N LEU A 36 -9.42 -6.28 -7.06
CA LEU A 36 -8.32 -5.61 -6.35
C LEU A 36 -8.19 -4.14 -6.76
N ASN A 37 -8.34 -3.81 -8.05
CA ASN A 37 -8.27 -2.43 -8.53
C ASN A 37 -9.43 -1.56 -8.02
N ASN A 38 -10.62 -2.16 -7.83
CA ASN A 38 -11.80 -1.48 -7.32
C ASN A 38 -11.87 -1.46 -5.78
N MET A 39 -10.94 -2.13 -5.10
CA MET A 39 -10.91 -2.23 -3.64
C MET A 39 -10.69 -0.87 -3.00
N GLN A 40 -11.64 -0.46 -2.16
CA GLN A 40 -11.51 0.77 -1.38
C GLN A 40 -10.57 0.55 -0.18
N ILE A 41 -9.54 1.38 -0.09
CA ILE A 41 -8.58 1.40 1.00
C ILE A 41 -9.00 2.51 1.97
N LEU A 42 -9.45 2.13 3.18
CA LEU A 42 -10.09 3.00 4.16
C LEU A 42 -9.34 3.02 5.49
N GLY A 43 -9.42 4.10 6.26
CA GLY A 43 -8.85 4.12 7.61
C GLY A 43 -7.32 4.15 7.65
N VAL A 44 -6.67 4.57 6.57
CA VAL A 44 -5.21 4.73 6.48
C VAL A 44 -4.83 6.14 6.05
N CYS A 45 -3.61 6.57 6.39
CA CYS A 45 -3.06 7.83 5.89
C CYS A 45 -2.70 7.74 4.39
N GLN A 46 -2.50 8.90 3.75
CA GLN A 46 -2.20 9.00 2.32
C GLN A 46 -0.99 8.16 1.92
N HIS A 47 0.08 8.24 2.71
CA HIS A 47 1.30 7.51 2.45
C HIS A 47 1.12 5.98 2.51
N CYS A 48 0.30 5.49 3.43
CA CYS A 48 -0.03 4.07 3.52
C CYS A 48 -0.97 3.61 2.39
N LYS A 49 -1.91 4.47 1.99
CA LYS A 49 -2.78 4.23 0.84
C LYS A 49 -1.96 4.00 -0.43
N GLU A 50 -1.03 4.90 -0.73
CA GLU A 50 -0.14 4.79 -1.89
C GLU A 50 0.69 3.50 -1.89
N LYS A 51 1.16 3.06 -0.72
CA LYS A 51 1.87 1.77 -0.58
C LYS A 51 1.00 0.58 -0.96
N ILE A 52 -0.27 0.57 -0.57
CA ILE A 52 -1.21 -0.51 -0.89
C ILE A 52 -1.60 -0.43 -2.37
N GLU A 53 -1.93 0.75 -2.88
CA GLU A 53 -2.24 0.97 -4.30
C GLU A 53 -1.09 0.55 -5.21
N TRP A 54 0.15 0.87 -4.83
CA TRP A 54 1.33 0.41 -5.56
C TRP A 54 1.42 -1.12 -5.59
N LYS A 55 1.15 -1.79 -4.46
CA LYS A 55 1.14 -3.26 -4.42
C LYS A 55 0.06 -3.84 -5.34
N ILE A 56 -1.13 -3.24 -5.40
CA ILE A 56 -2.21 -3.65 -6.31
C ILE A 56 -1.78 -3.41 -7.78
N LYS A 57 -1.29 -2.20 -8.08
CA LYS A 57 -0.84 -1.78 -9.41
C LYS A 57 0.23 -2.71 -9.97
N TYR A 58 1.15 -3.20 -9.15
CA TYR A 58 2.25 -4.07 -9.58
C TYR A 58 2.02 -5.56 -9.32
N LYS A 59 0.78 -5.99 -9.03
CA LYS A 59 0.44 -7.40 -8.73
C LYS A 59 1.24 -7.98 -7.55
N LYS A 60 1.65 -7.15 -6.60
CA LYS A 60 2.39 -7.52 -5.38
C LYS A 60 1.51 -7.56 -4.11
N TYR A 61 0.20 -7.37 -4.26
CA TYR A 61 -0.75 -7.42 -3.17
C TYR A 61 -0.95 -8.87 -2.71
N LYS A 62 -0.80 -9.11 -1.41
CA LYS A 62 -1.00 -10.40 -0.76
C LYS A 62 -2.22 -10.31 0.15
N ALA A 63 -3.30 -10.98 -0.21
CA ALA A 63 -4.49 -11.08 0.63
C ALA A 63 -4.19 -11.90 1.89
N LEU A 64 -4.99 -11.68 2.94
CA LEU A 64 -4.95 -12.51 4.14
C LEU A 64 -5.75 -13.78 3.91
N THR A 65 -5.19 -14.93 4.30
CA THR A 65 -5.93 -16.21 4.35
C THR A 65 -6.80 -16.30 5.61
N ALA A 66 -6.34 -15.70 6.72
CA ALA A 66 -7.04 -15.65 7.99
C ALA A 66 -6.91 -14.26 8.64
N PRO A 67 -7.86 -13.84 9.49
CA PRO A 67 -7.75 -12.58 10.21
C PRO A 67 -6.50 -12.52 11.09
N ARG A 68 -5.82 -11.36 11.08
CA ARG A 68 -4.64 -11.09 11.90
C ARG A 68 -5.05 -10.56 13.28
N ARG A 69 -4.20 -10.76 14.29
CA ARG A 69 -4.36 -10.13 15.61
C ARG A 69 -4.15 -8.61 15.50
N CYS A 70 -5.03 -7.86 16.15
CA CYS A 70 -4.91 -6.43 16.29
C CYS A 70 -3.86 -6.08 17.33
N ASN A 71 -2.99 -5.10 17.04
CA ASN A 71 -1.97 -4.65 17.98
C ASN A 71 -2.54 -3.89 19.20
N LYS A 72 -3.80 -3.43 19.14
CA LYS A 72 -4.45 -2.70 20.26
C LYS A 72 -5.31 -3.60 21.13
N CYS A 73 -6.34 -4.23 20.57
CA CYS A 73 -7.25 -5.09 21.35
C CYS A 73 -6.76 -6.55 21.50
N GLY A 74 -5.71 -6.97 20.79
CA GLY A 74 -5.18 -8.35 20.85
C GLY A 74 -6.02 -9.41 20.13
N GLU A 75 -7.27 -9.09 19.79
CA GLU A 75 -8.20 -10.01 19.11
C GLU A 75 -7.84 -10.24 17.64
N LYS A 76 -8.24 -11.39 17.08
CA LYS A 76 -8.11 -11.72 15.65
C LYS A 76 -9.15 -11.01 14.78
N SER A 77 -9.21 -9.68 14.84
CA SER A 77 -10.23 -8.85 14.20
C SER A 77 -9.76 -8.10 12.94
N VAL A 78 -8.48 -8.20 12.57
CA VAL A 78 -7.93 -7.52 11.39
C VAL A 78 -8.20 -8.33 10.12
N LYS A 79 -9.18 -7.89 9.33
CA LYS A 79 -9.60 -8.54 8.08
C LYS A 79 -8.91 -7.98 6.82
N ARG A 80 -8.39 -6.75 6.87
CA ARG A 80 -7.72 -6.10 5.73
C ARG A 80 -6.23 -6.41 5.71
N ALA A 81 -5.70 -6.75 4.54
CA ALA A 81 -4.28 -7.04 4.41
C ALA A 81 -3.42 -5.80 4.69
N TYR A 82 -2.25 -6.02 5.28
CA TYR A 82 -1.29 -4.99 5.70
C TYR A 82 -1.70 -4.13 6.88
N TYR A 83 -2.90 -4.30 7.44
CA TYR A 83 -3.34 -3.52 8.59
C TYR A 83 -2.75 -4.13 9.87
N ILE A 84 -2.40 -3.27 10.82
CA ILE A 84 -1.91 -3.66 12.15
C ILE A 84 -2.97 -3.44 13.24
N LEU A 85 -3.94 -2.57 12.97
CA LEU A 85 -5.07 -2.31 13.84
C LEU A 85 -6.38 -2.76 13.20
N CYS A 86 -7.31 -3.11 14.07
CA CYS A 86 -8.68 -3.35 13.73
C CYS A 86 -9.37 -2.01 13.38
N MET A 87 -10.37 -2.02 12.50
CA MET A 87 -11.10 -0.79 12.17
C MET A 87 -11.68 -0.06 13.39
N PRO A 88 -12.38 -0.73 14.33
CA PRO A 88 -12.91 -0.03 15.50
C PRO A 88 -11.80 0.58 16.35
N CYS A 89 -10.65 -0.10 16.46
CA CYS A 89 -9.48 0.39 17.16
C CYS A 89 -8.93 1.68 16.53
N SER A 90 -8.77 1.68 15.20
CA SER A 90 -8.25 2.84 14.47
C SER A 90 -9.22 4.02 14.45
N THR A 91 -10.53 3.76 14.41
CA THR A 91 -11.54 4.83 14.38
C THR A 91 -11.70 5.48 15.76
N GLN A 92 -11.63 4.72 16.85
CA GLN A 92 -11.67 5.25 18.21
C GLN A 92 -10.50 6.18 18.50
N ASP A 93 -9.27 5.79 18.11
CA ASP A 93 -8.07 6.60 18.39
C ASP A 93 -7.75 7.63 17.29
N LYS A 94 -8.50 7.61 16.19
CA LYS A 94 -8.25 8.44 15.00
C LYS A 94 -6.80 8.31 14.50
N VAL A 95 -6.32 7.07 14.39
CA VAL A 95 -4.96 6.73 13.91
C VAL A 95 -5.03 5.91 12.63
N CYS A 96 -3.94 5.95 11.85
CA CYS A 96 -3.82 5.10 10.66
C CYS A 96 -3.79 3.60 11.05
N ALA A 97 -4.68 2.80 10.47
CA ALA A 97 -4.80 1.38 10.76
C ALA A 97 -3.58 0.53 10.31
N MET A 98 -2.69 1.09 9.49
CA MET A 98 -1.49 0.41 8.97
C MET A 98 -0.20 0.82 9.68
N CYS A 99 -0.01 2.09 10.03
CA CYS A 99 1.24 2.59 10.63
C CYS A 99 1.09 3.10 12.07
N ASN A 100 -0.13 3.15 12.61
CA ASN A 100 -0.44 3.65 13.96
C ASN A 100 0.07 5.07 14.22
N LYS A 101 0.10 5.92 13.19
CA LYS A 101 0.44 7.35 13.32
C LYS A 101 -0.82 8.20 13.32
N HIS A 102 -0.78 9.32 14.04
CA HIS A 102 -1.78 10.39 13.97
C HIS A 102 -1.53 11.27 12.74
N GLU A 103 -1.83 10.71 11.57
CA GLU A 103 -1.82 11.42 10.30
C GLU A 103 -3.27 11.54 9.79
N PRO A 104 -3.60 12.56 8.99
CA PRO A 104 -4.94 12.69 8.42
C PRO A 104 -5.28 11.43 7.62
N ILE A 105 -6.37 10.78 8.02
CA ILE A 105 -6.89 9.58 7.38
C ILE A 105 -7.57 10.01 6.08
N VAL A 106 -7.18 9.38 4.98
CA VAL A 106 -7.70 9.71 3.67
C VAL A 106 -8.94 8.85 3.45
N HIS A 107 -10.10 9.49 3.55
CA HIS A 107 -11.45 8.93 3.52
C HIS A 107 -11.92 8.27 4.83
N GLN A 108 -12.91 8.93 5.44
CA GLN A 108 -13.91 8.32 6.33
C GLN A 108 -15.00 7.67 5.48
#